data_AF-A0A836RKU9-F1
#
_entry.id   AF-A0A836RKU9-F1
#
_cell.length_a   1.000
_cell.length_b   1.000
_cell.length_c   1.000
_cell.angle_alpha   90.00
_cell.angle_beta   90.00
_cell.angle_gamma   90.00
#
_symmetry.space_group_name_H-M   'P 1'
#
loop_
_entity.id
_entity.type
_entity.pdbx_description
1 polymer ?
#
loop_
_entity_poly.entity_id
_entity_poly.type
_entity_poly.pdbx_seq_one_letter_code
_entity_poly.pdbx_strand_id
1 'polypeptide(L)'
;MGGQFSGRPDGPAKNAPVDQIVNRLTVGQVMKAAGYTTAMAEKWQLSGTIPSLVFECNFDGFCLWGYRSNLPEGGTCRSGYAKIGRPWNPSRYWDPSIVKNGKYAPTTVDHYGPDIFTDFLIAFIRRHKEEPFVVYQPMGLTHNSHLSTSTSHPRKAEKFRSSAAKFREHGE
;
A
#
# COMPACT_ATOMS: atom_id res chain seq x y z
N MET A 1 3.97 5.76 27.28
CA MET A 1 4.35 4.62 26.42
C MET A 1 5.43 5.10 25.47
N GLY A 2 6.71 4.88 25.81
CA GLY A 2 7.82 5.08 24.88
C GLY A 2 7.68 4.09 23.73
N GLY A 3 7.68 4.60 22.50
CA GLY A 3 7.37 3.79 21.32
C GLY A 3 8.61 3.06 20.83
N GLN A 4 8.50 1.75 20.59
CA GLN A 4 9.52 0.92 19.92
C GLN A 4 9.76 1.29 18.44
N PHE A 5 9.34 2.47 18.00
CA PHE A 5 9.46 2.90 16.61
C PHE A 5 10.77 3.64 16.38
N SER A 6 11.39 3.37 15.24
CA SER A 6 12.61 4.01 14.77
C SER A 6 12.56 5.54 14.95
N GLY A 7 13.57 6.12 15.61
CA GLY A 7 13.69 7.57 15.78
C GLY A 7 12.71 8.21 16.77
N ARG A 8 12.06 7.43 17.64
CA ARG A 8 11.34 7.93 18.82
C ARG A 8 12.22 7.86 20.06
N PRO A 9 11.89 8.62 21.13
CA PRO A 9 12.50 8.40 22.45
C PRO A 9 12.33 6.94 22.85
N ASP A 10 13.44 6.31 23.27
CA ASP A 10 13.57 4.89 23.62
C ASP A 10 13.47 3.89 22.45
N GLY A 11 13.38 4.39 21.21
CA GLY A 11 13.40 3.58 20.00
C GLY A 11 14.82 3.44 19.41
N PRO A 12 15.06 2.41 18.59
CA PRO A 12 16.28 2.31 17.79
C PRO A 12 16.49 3.55 16.91
N ALA A 13 17.75 3.87 16.63
CA ALA A 13 18.08 4.95 15.71
C ALA A 13 17.44 4.69 14.34
N LYS A 14 16.99 5.75 13.67
CA LYS A 14 16.40 5.63 12.34
C LYS A 14 17.36 4.90 11.40
N ASN A 15 16.86 3.88 10.71
CA ASN A 15 17.63 3.01 9.80
C ASN A 15 18.69 2.11 10.48
N ALA A 16 18.70 1.98 11.80
CA ALA A 16 19.60 1.03 12.48
C ALA A 16 19.38 -0.40 11.93
N PRO A 17 20.42 -1.25 11.89
CA PRO A 17 20.30 -2.63 11.38
C PRO A 17 19.17 -3.42 12.05
N VAL A 18 18.95 -3.20 13.34
CA VAL A 18 17.86 -3.81 14.13
C VAL A 18 16.46 -3.45 13.64
N ASP A 19 16.32 -2.31 12.97
CA ASP A 19 15.05 -1.88 12.39
C ASP A 19 14.86 -2.37 10.98
N GLN A 20 15.89 -2.79 10.24
CA GLN A 20 15.77 -3.14 8.83
C GLN A 20 15.01 -4.46 8.67
N ILE A 21 13.95 -4.46 7.85
CA ILE A 21 13.11 -5.63 7.61
C ILE A 21 13.90 -6.84 7.07
N VAL A 22 14.97 -6.57 6.32
CA VAL A 22 15.90 -7.57 5.78
C VAL A 22 16.58 -8.43 6.85
N ASN A 23 16.69 -7.90 8.07
CA ASN A 23 17.30 -8.59 9.21
C ASN A 23 16.26 -9.29 10.08
N ARG A 24 15.04 -9.50 9.56
CA ARG A 24 13.92 -10.13 10.26
C ARG A 24 13.39 -11.28 9.42
N LEU A 25 13.02 -12.36 10.09
CA LEU A 25 12.24 -13.42 9.46
C LEU A 25 10.83 -12.89 9.20
N THR A 26 10.40 -12.93 7.95
CA THR A 26 9.07 -12.46 7.53
C THR A 26 8.16 -13.62 7.16
N VAL A 27 6.85 -13.40 7.24
CA VAL A 27 5.85 -14.39 6.81
C VAL A 27 6.04 -14.80 5.35
N GLY A 28 6.38 -13.84 4.46
CA GLY A 28 6.64 -14.14 3.05
C GLY A 28 7.81 -15.10 2.87
N GLN A 29 8.91 -14.92 3.62
CA GLN A 29 10.04 -15.84 3.61
C GLN A 29 9.67 -17.25 4.08
N VAL A 30 8.91 -17.37 5.17
CA VAL A 30 8.46 -18.68 5.70
C VAL A 30 7.57 -19.39 4.69
N MET A 31 6.59 -18.69 4.12
CA MET A 31 5.66 -19.28 3.15
C MET A 31 6.38 -19.66 1.85
N LYS A 32 7.32 -18.83 1.38
CA LYS A 32 8.12 -19.14 0.20
C LYS A 32 8.98 -20.38 0.40
N ALA A 33 9.60 -20.54 1.57
CA ALA A 33 10.37 -21.73 1.93
C ALA A 33 9.51 -23.01 1.96
N ALA A 34 8.22 -22.88 2.27
CA ALA A 34 7.25 -23.98 2.23
C ALA A 34 6.67 -24.28 0.83
N GLY A 35 7.16 -23.61 -0.22
CA GLY A 35 6.76 -23.85 -1.61
C GLY A 35 5.54 -23.05 -2.08
N TYR A 36 5.10 -22.04 -1.33
CA TYR A 36 3.99 -21.17 -1.75
C TYR A 36 4.48 -20.09 -2.70
N THR A 37 3.64 -19.71 -3.66
CA THR A 37 3.77 -18.40 -4.31
C THR A 37 3.13 -17.31 -3.44
N THR A 38 3.73 -16.14 -3.42
CA THR A 38 3.44 -15.10 -2.41
C THR A 38 3.07 -13.78 -3.07
N ALA A 39 1.98 -13.16 -2.64
CA ALA A 39 1.62 -11.81 -3.08
C ALA A 39 1.27 -10.88 -1.92
N MET A 40 1.48 -9.58 -2.14
CA MET A 40 1.09 -8.53 -1.21
C MET A 40 0.36 -7.39 -1.93
N ALA A 41 -0.66 -6.81 -1.30
CA ALA A 41 -1.24 -5.58 -1.80
C ALA A 41 -1.52 -4.55 -0.71
N GLU A 42 -1.68 -3.29 -1.13
CA GLU A 42 -2.00 -2.12 -0.32
C GLU A 42 -0.81 -1.49 0.42
N LYS A 43 -0.61 -1.82 1.70
CA LYS A 43 0.14 -0.95 2.61
C LYS A 43 1.38 -1.65 3.14
N TRP A 44 2.56 -1.10 2.80
CA TRP A 44 3.84 -1.60 3.36
C TRP A 44 4.11 -1.06 4.77
N GLN A 45 4.57 0.19 4.89
CA GLN A 45 4.91 0.86 6.16
C GLN A 45 5.92 0.17 7.08
N LEU A 46 6.65 -0.85 6.60
CA LEU A 46 7.85 -1.32 7.29
C LEU A 46 9.08 -0.57 6.77
N SER A 47 10.16 -0.66 7.54
CA SER A 47 11.48 -0.13 7.21
C SER A 47 12.07 -0.75 5.94
N GLY A 48 13.15 -0.15 5.44
CA GLY A 48 13.84 -0.55 4.22
C GLY A 48 13.75 0.52 3.12
N THR A 49 14.38 0.24 1.98
CA THR A 49 14.46 1.13 0.82
C THR A 49 14.03 0.42 -0.45
N ILE A 50 13.36 1.12 -1.38
CA ILE A 50 13.09 0.56 -2.70
C ILE A 50 14.39 0.40 -3.50
N PRO A 51 14.52 -0.65 -4.34
CA PRO A 51 13.52 -1.68 -4.66
C PRO A 51 13.47 -2.84 -3.66
N SER A 52 14.44 -2.91 -2.78
CA SER A 52 14.73 -4.07 -1.92
C SER A 52 13.62 -4.35 -0.90
N LEU A 53 12.97 -3.29 -0.42
CA LEU A 53 11.83 -3.22 0.52
C LEU A 53 10.86 -4.42 0.52
N VAL A 54 10.38 -4.84 -0.66
CA VAL A 54 9.33 -5.87 -0.79
C VAL A 54 9.88 -7.19 -1.31
N PHE A 55 10.82 -7.13 -2.25
CA PHE A 55 11.44 -8.33 -2.83
C PHE A 55 12.23 -9.12 -1.79
N GLU A 56 12.87 -8.44 -0.84
CA GLU A 56 13.64 -9.08 0.25
C GLU A 56 12.75 -9.81 1.25
N CYS A 57 11.45 -9.54 1.25
CA CYS A 57 10.46 -10.23 2.08
C CYS A 57 9.83 -11.44 1.37
N ASN A 58 10.35 -11.82 0.20
CA ASN A 58 9.89 -12.95 -0.61
C ASN A 58 8.39 -12.86 -0.97
N PHE A 59 7.93 -11.70 -1.45
CA PHE A 59 6.68 -11.57 -2.18
C PHE A 59 6.96 -11.60 -3.70
N ASP A 60 6.48 -12.62 -4.41
CA ASP A 60 6.62 -12.79 -5.86
C ASP A 60 5.92 -11.68 -6.65
N GLY A 61 4.81 -11.16 -6.12
CA GLY A 61 4.08 -10.04 -6.70
C GLY A 61 3.62 -9.05 -5.65
N PHE A 62 3.68 -7.76 -5.97
CA PHE A 62 3.10 -6.73 -5.11
C PHE A 62 2.47 -5.55 -5.85
N CYS A 63 1.42 -5.00 -5.24
CA CYS A 63 0.77 -3.76 -5.66
C CYS A 63 0.52 -2.88 -4.44
N LEU A 64 1.31 -1.81 -4.28
CA LEU A 64 1.36 -1.02 -3.07
C LEU A 64 0.94 0.42 -3.31
N TRP A 65 0.44 1.05 -2.25
CA TRP A 65 0.32 2.49 -2.15
C TRP A 65 1.71 3.12 -2.16
N GLY A 66 1.96 3.95 -3.16
CA GLY A 66 3.21 4.67 -3.37
C GLY A 66 3.25 5.99 -2.60
N TYR A 67 3.84 5.99 -1.41
CA TYR A 67 4.26 7.19 -0.68
C TYR A 67 5.70 7.60 -1.00
N ARG A 68 6.08 8.82 -0.62
CA ARG A 68 7.32 9.46 -1.09
C ARG A 68 8.60 8.63 -0.92
N SER A 69 8.71 7.86 0.16
CA SER A 69 9.89 7.04 0.44
C SER A 69 9.87 5.65 -0.20
N ASN A 70 8.78 5.28 -0.87
CA ASN A 70 8.65 4.03 -1.61
C ASN A 70 8.15 4.28 -3.05
N LEU A 71 8.54 5.41 -3.65
CA LEU A 71 8.47 5.57 -5.10
C LEU A 71 9.77 5.07 -5.73
N PRO A 72 9.71 4.46 -6.93
CA PRO A 72 10.92 4.16 -7.70
C PRO A 72 11.69 5.44 -8.02
N GLU A 73 12.98 5.28 -8.32
CA GLU A 73 13.85 6.41 -8.70
C GLU A 73 13.24 7.23 -9.84
N GLY A 74 13.31 8.57 -9.72
CA GLY A 74 12.64 9.50 -10.64
C GLY A 74 11.11 9.57 -10.50
N GLY A 75 10.51 8.76 -9.64
CA GLY A 75 9.08 8.76 -9.37
C GLY A 75 8.63 10.02 -8.63
N THR A 76 7.77 10.82 -9.27
CA THR A 76 7.05 11.92 -8.60
C THR A 76 5.64 11.46 -8.22
N CYS A 77 5.20 11.72 -6.99
CA CYS A 77 3.82 11.45 -6.60
C CYS A 77 2.87 12.39 -7.36
N ARG A 78 2.15 11.87 -8.35
CA ARG A 78 1.14 12.60 -9.14
C ARG A 78 -0.28 12.11 -8.87
N SER A 79 -0.60 11.93 -7.59
CA SER A 79 -1.93 11.48 -7.17
C SER A 79 -2.96 12.61 -7.14
N GLY A 80 -4.25 12.29 -6.95
CA GLY A 80 -5.33 13.27 -6.99
C GLY A 80 -5.22 14.41 -5.98
N TYR A 81 -4.54 14.19 -4.86
CA TYR A 81 -4.26 15.25 -3.90
C TYR A 81 -3.34 16.36 -4.45
N ALA A 82 -2.44 16.05 -5.39
CA ALA A 82 -1.69 17.08 -6.09
C ALA A 82 -2.61 18.02 -6.88
N LYS A 83 -3.71 17.50 -7.44
CA LYS A 83 -4.69 18.25 -8.25
C LYS A 83 -5.56 19.21 -7.41
N ILE A 84 -5.56 19.05 -6.08
CA ILE A 84 -6.27 19.94 -5.14
C ILE A 84 -5.31 20.70 -4.22
N GLY A 85 -4.08 20.96 -4.68
CA GLY A 85 -3.11 21.78 -3.96
C GLY A 85 -2.43 21.09 -2.76
N ARG A 86 -2.43 19.75 -2.71
CA ARG A 86 -1.76 18.94 -1.68
C ARG A 86 -0.73 17.96 -2.27
N PRO A 87 0.25 18.42 -3.07
CA PRO A 87 1.17 17.56 -3.82
C PRO A 87 2.10 16.70 -2.96
N TRP A 88 2.30 17.07 -1.69
CA TRP A 88 3.10 16.30 -0.73
C TRP A 88 2.36 15.09 -0.14
N ASN A 89 1.04 14.97 -0.32
CA ASN A 89 0.25 13.87 0.23
C ASN A 89 -0.13 12.88 -0.89
N PRO A 90 0.37 11.64 -0.88
CA PRO A 90 -0.05 10.63 -1.84
C PRO A 90 -1.48 10.18 -1.54
N SER A 91 -2.40 10.34 -2.48
CA SER A 91 -3.75 9.79 -2.35
C SER A 91 -3.70 8.26 -2.27
N ARG A 92 -4.51 7.69 -1.38
CA ARG A 92 -4.68 6.24 -1.16
C ARG A 92 -5.90 5.67 -1.87
N TYR A 93 -6.90 6.53 -2.08
CA TYR A 93 -8.26 6.12 -2.43
C TYR A 93 -8.55 6.55 -3.86
N TRP A 94 -9.05 7.76 -4.09
CA TRP A 94 -9.30 8.25 -5.46
C TRP A 94 -8.03 8.79 -6.10
N ASP A 95 -7.81 8.46 -7.38
CA ASP A 95 -6.60 8.84 -8.13
C ASP A 95 -5.31 8.48 -7.35
N PRO A 96 -5.17 7.21 -6.95
CA PRO A 96 -4.19 6.82 -5.94
C PRO A 96 -2.77 6.77 -6.52
N SER A 97 -1.79 7.01 -5.66
CA SER A 97 -0.39 6.77 -6.01
C SER A 97 -0.09 5.26 -5.89
N ILE A 98 0.28 4.59 -6.98
CA ILE A 98 0.43 3.12 -7.01
C ILE A 98 1.83 2.73 -7.48
N VAL A 99 2.42 1.73 -6.82
CA VAL A 99 3.64 1.04 -7.24
C VAL A 99 3.34 -0.45 -7.37
N LYS A 100 3.46 -0.97 -8.59
CA LYS A 100 3.20 -2.37 -8.93
C LYS A 100 4.48 -3.04 -9.39
N ASN A 101 4.92 -4.09 -8.70
CA ASN A 101 6.15 -4.84 -8.96
C ASN A 101 7.36 -3.91 -9.21
N GLY A 102 7.54 -2.92 -8.33
CA GLY A 102 8.64 -1.96 -8.39
C GLY A 102 8.48 -0.82 -9.39
N LYS A 103 7.39 -0.79 -10.17
CA LYS A 103 7.14 0.26 -11.18
C LYS A 103 5.98 1.16 -10.76
N TYR A 104 6.12 2.47 -10.97
CA TYR A 104 5.02 3.40 -10.76
C TYR A 104 3.90 3.12 -11.77
N ALA A 105 2.66 3.01 -11.29
CA ALA A 105 1.49 2.79 -12.13
C ALA A 105 0.65 4.08 -12.15
N PRO A 106 0.44 4.71 -13.32
CA PRO A 106 -0.37 5.92 -13.43
C PRO A 106 -1.84 5.61 -13.15
N THR A 107 -2.54 6.55 -12.53
CA THR A 107 -3.96 6.46 -12.21
C THR A 107 -4.68 7.75 -12.61
N THR A 108 -6.00 7.74 -12.49
CA THR A 108 -6.88 8.87 -12.81
C THR A 108 -7.93 9.04 -11.71
N VAL A 109 -8.70 10.14 -11.79
CA VAL A 109 -9.81 10.43 -10.87
C VAL A 109 -10.91 9.37 -10.83
N ASP A 110 -10.93 8.44 -11.78
CA ASP A 110 -11.92 7.37 -11.86
C ASP A 110 -11.43 6.06 -11.25
N HIS A 111 -10.15 5.99 -10.87
CA HIS A 111 -9.58 4.85 -10.18
C HIS A 111 -9.72 4.98 -8.66
N TYR A 112 -10.12 3.88 -8.02
CA TYR A 112 -10.17 3.71 -6.57
C TYR A 112 -9.11 2.70 -6.13
N GLY A 113 -8.27 3.07 -5.16
CA GLY A 113 -7.12 2.30 -4.71
C GLY A 113 -7.46 0.89 -4.21
N PRO A 114 -8.38 0.74 -3.25
CA PRO A 114 -8.83 -0.58 -2.78
C PRO A 114 -9.28 -1.52 -3.92
N ASP A 115 -9.92 -0.99 -4.98
CA ASP A 115 -10.31 -1.78 -6.14
C ASP A 115 -9.08 -2.26 -6.93
N ILE A 116 -8.13 -1.36 -7.21
CA ILE A 116 -6.86 -1.71 -7.89
C ILE A 116 -6.08 -2.79 -7.13
N PHE A 117 -6.03 -2.69 -5.80
CA PHE A 117 -5.32 -3.66 -4.96
C PHE A 117 -6.01 -5.01 -4.94
N THR A 118 -7.33 -5.02 -4.80
CA THR A 118 -8.16 -6.24 -4.84
C THR A 118 -8.07 -6.91 -6.21
N ASP A 119 -8.18 -6.16 -7.29
CA ASP A 119 -8.06 -6.68 -8.66
C ASP A 119 -6.68 -7.27 -8.93
N PHE A 120 -5.62 -6.66 -8.39
CA PHE A 120 -4.27 -7.22 -8.47
C PHE A 120 -4.19 -8.61 -7.82
N LEU A 121 -4.78 -8.77 -6.63
CA LEU A 121 -4.79 -10.03 -5.90
C LEU A 121 -5.66 -11.08 -6.57
N ILE A 122 -6.84 -10.70 -7.06
CA ILE A 122 -7.70 -11.60 -7.86
C ILE A 122 -6.94 -12.09 -9.10
N ALA A 123 -6.25 -11.19 -9.81
CA ALA A 123 -5.45 -11.56 -10.96
C ALA A 123 -4.27 -12.48 -10.59
N PHE A 124 -3.65 -12.28 -9.42
CA PHE A 124 -2.62 -13.17 -8.90
C PHE A 124 -3.16 -14.57 -8.61
N ILE A 125 -4.25 -14.67 -7.84
CA ILE A 125 -4.91 -15.93 -7.51
C ILE A 125 -5.32 -16.69 -8.77
N ARG A 126 -5.88 -16.01 -9.77
CA ARG A 126 -6.25 -16.64 -11.04
C ARG A 126 -5.07 -17.23 -11.81
N ARG A 127 -3.90 -16.58 -11.77
CA ARG A 127 -2.68 -17.07 -12.44
C ARG A 127 -2.06 -18.27 -11.72
N HIS A 128 -2.16 -18.31 -10.40
CA HIS A 128 -1.52 -19.30 -9.54
C HIS A 128 -2.52 -20.30 -8.93
N LYS A 129 -3.68 -20.49 -9.57
CA LYS A 129 -4.78 -21.31 -9.04
C LYS A 129 -4.47 -22.81 -8.93
N GLU A 130 -3.46 -23.30 -9.66
CA GLU A 130 -3.03 -24.70 -9.69
C GLU A 130 -1.88 -25.00 -8.71
N GLU A 131 -1.41 -24.00 -7.95
CA GLU A 131 -0.32 -24.13 -6.99
C GLU A 131 -0.69 -23.45 -5.65
N PRO A 132 -0.09 -23.86 -4.52
CA PRO A 132 -0.37 -23.21 -3.24
C PRO A 132 0.07 -21.74 -3.28
N PHE A 133 -0.84 -20.84 -2.89
CA PHE A 133 -0.57 -19.41 -2.84
C PHE A 133 -0.91 -18.80 -1.47
N VAL A 134 -0.24 -17.71 -1.13
CA VAL A 134 -0.57 -16.87 0.02
C VAL A 134 -0.66 -15.41 -0.42
N VAL A 135 -1.65 -14.72 0.11
CA VAL A 135 -1.88 -13.30 -0.14
C VAL A 135 -1.88 -12.55 1.17
N TYR A 136 -1.06 -11.50 1.27
CA TYR A 136 -1.02 -10.59 2.41
C TYR A 136 -1.61 -9.24 2.02
N GLN A 137 -2.79 -8.90 2.57
CA GLN A 137 -3.52 -7.67 2.25
C GLN A 137 -3.73 -6.80 3.50
N PRO A 138 -2.72 -6.04 3.94
CA PRO A 138 -2.88 -5.04 5.00
C PRO A 138 -3.68 -3.84 4.48
N MET A 139 -5.00 -3.94 4.59
CA MET A 139 -5.91 -2.95 4.04
C MET A 139 -5.65 -1.53 4.56
N GLY A 140 -5.71 -0.55 3.66
CA GLY A 140 -5.62 0.86 3.97
C GLY A 140 -6.91 1.39 4.61
N LEU A 141 -8.06 0.83 4.26
CA LEU A 141 -9.32 1.12 4.93
C LEU A 141 -9.28 0.58 6.37
N THR A 142 -9.77 1.32 7.37
CA THR A 142 -10.55 2.56 7.33
C THR A 142 -9.73 3.82 7.67
N HIS A 143 -8.42 3.79 7.43
CA HIS A 143 -7.51 4.88 7.79
C HIS A 143 -7.95 6.21 7.16
N ASN A 144 -7.64 7.33 7.82
CA ASN A 144 -7.91 8.65 7.25
C ASN A 144 -7.24 8.82 5.86
N SER A 145 -7.83 9.54 4.91
CA SER A 145 -9.08 10.32 4.93
C SER A 145 -10.36 9.48 4.76
N HIS A 146 -11.46 9.87 5.39
CA HIS A 146 -12.76 9.22 5.22
C HIS A 146 -13.46 9.74 3.96
N LEU A 147 -13.26 9.04 2.84
CA LEU A 147 -13.79 9.38 1.53
C LEU A 147 -14.89 8.40 1.13
N SER A 148 -15.76 8.81 0.22
CA SER A 148 -16.80 7.96 -0.34
C SER A 148 -16.13 6.85 -1.14
N THR A 149 -16.61 5.61 -1.00
CA THR A 149 -16.07 4.46 -1.75
C THR A 149 -16.53 4.49 -3.21
N SER A 150 -15.98 3.58 -4.04
CA SER A 150 -16.45 3.42 -5.42
C SER A 150 -17.93 3.02 -5.50
N THR A 151 -18.43 2.25 -4.53
CA THR A 151 -19.82 1.78 -4.47
C THR A 151 -20.86 2.91 -4.38
N SER A 152 -20.53 4.05 -3.74
CA SER A 152 -21.47 5.19 -3.64
C SER A 152 -21.43 6.12 -4.85
N HIS A 153 -20.65 5.80 -5.88
CA HIS A 153 -20.57 6.55 -7.14
C HIS A 153 -20.42 8.08 -6.94
N PRO A 154 -19.46 8.55 -6.13
CA PRO A 154 -19.36 9.96 -5.74
C PRO A 154 -19.06 10.86 -6.95
N ARG A 155 -19.59 12.09 -6.91
CA ARG A 155 -19.24 13.11 -7.91
C ARG A 155 -17.74 13.43 -7.82
N LYS A 156 -17.14 13.86 -8.93
CA LYS A 156 -15.69 14.21 -8.98
C LYS A 156 -15.25 15.16 -7.85
N ALA A 157 -16.08 16.14 -7.50
CA ALA A 157 -15.80 17.08 -6.42
C ALA A 157 -15.80 16.45 -5.00
N GLU A 158 -16.44 15.30 -4.81
CA GLU A 158 -16.58 14.61 -3.51
C GLU A 158 -15.47 13.59 -3.26
N LYS A 159 -14.83 13.10 -4.33
CA LYS A 159 -13.75 12.10 -4.31
C LYS A 159 -12.54 12.51 -3.46
N PHE A 160 -12.35 13.80 -3.19
CA PHE A 160 -11.25 14.31 -2.36
C PHE A 160 -11.71 15.03 -1.07
N ARG A 161 -13.02 15.02 -0.77
CA ARG A 161 -13.58 15.66 0.42
C ARG A 161 -13.78 14.64 1.54
N SER A 162 -12.87 14.69 2.51
CA SER A 162 -12.93 13.88 3.73
C SER A 162 -14.05 14.34 4.65
N SER A 163 -14.83 13.41 5.20
CA SER A 163 -15.84 13.71 6.22
C SER A 163 -16.01 12.51 7.16
N ALA A 164 -16.10 12.76 8.47
CA ALA A 164 -16.39 11.71 9.44
C ALA A 164 -17.74 11.01 9.18
N ALA A 165 -18.70 11.70 8.53
CA ALA A 165 -19.97 11.09 8.14
C ALA A 165 -19.78 9.90 7.17
N LYS A 166 -18.77 9.98 6.29
CA LYS A 166 -18.45 8.95 5.31
C LYS A 166 -17.88 7.66 5.91
N PHE A 167 -17.43 7.71 7.16
CA PHE A 167 -17.07 6.50 7.90
C PHE A 167 -18.30 5.63 8.19
N ARG A 168 -19.48 6.25 8.35
CA ARG A 168 -20.74 5.58 8.65
C ARG A 168 -21.54 5.19 7.40
N GLU A 169 -21.18 5.69 6.22
CA GLU A 169 -21.88 5.41 4.95
C GLU A 169 -21.80 3.93 4.52
N HIS A 170 -20.93 3.13 5.13
CA HIS A 170 -20.64 1.74 4.73
C HIS A 170 -20.73 0.72 5.88
N GLY A 171 -21.25 1.14 7.04
CA GLY A 171 -21.56 0.25 8.15
C GLY A 171 -23.05 -0.07 8.14
N GLU A 172 -23.40 -1.26 7.66
CA GLU A 172 -24.69 -1.91 8.00
C GLU A 172 -24.61 -2.54 9.39
#